data_AF-A0A3S3UNW2-F1
#
_entry.id   AF-A0A3S3UNW2-F1
#
_cell.length_a   1.000
_cell.length_b   1.000
_cell.length_c   1.000
_cell.angle_alpha   90.00
_cell.angle_beta   90.00
_cell.angle_gamma   90.00
#
_symmetry.space_group_name_H-M   'P 1'
#
loop_
_entity.id
_entity.type
_entity.pdbx_description
1 polymer ?
#
loop_
_entity_poly.entity_id
_entity_poly.type
_entity_poly.pdbx_seq_one_letter_code
_entity_poly.pdbx_strand_id
1 'polypeptide(L)'
;DRHPPFAHARHLAGFSGILQVDGYSAYTNLVKARDKAGSNETIRLAGCWAHLRRKFYDLHISGISQGRDGFDHRHDRIVEGRDKVRGKDAGSRAALRQEKSVVIVASPFDLWEAELGKVSGKSKTALRG
;
A
#
# COMPACT_ATOMS: atom_id res chain seq x y z
N ASP A 1 23.34 12.91 24.42
CA ASP A 1 21.99 13.44 24.15
C ASP A 1 21.33 12.59 23.07
N ARG A 2 20.34 11.76 23.44
CA ARG A 2 19.69 10.82 22.51
C ARG A 2 18.44 11.47 21.93
N HIS A 3 18.48 11.79 20.63
CA HIS A 3 17.31 12.15 19.85
C HIS A 3 16.24 11.05 19.98
N PRO A 4 14.99 11.34 20.35
CA PRO A 4 13.99 10.29 20.56
C PRO A 4 13.72 9.59 19.21
N PRO A 5 13.86 8.26 19.14
CA PRO A 5 13.62 7.55 17.90
C PRO A 5 12.12 7.63 17.59
N PHE A 6 11.81 8.29 16.47
CA PHE A 6 10.52 8.26 15.76
C PHE A 6 9.36 8.99 16.47
N ALA A 7 9.11 10.25 16.11
CA ALA A 7 7.88 10.96 16.48
C ALA A 7 6.60 10.16 16.10
N HIS A 8 6.66 9.38 15.02
CA HIS A 8 5.60 8.47 14.56
C HIS A 8 5.32 7.31 15.53
N ALA A 9 6.33 6.80 16.25
CA ALA A 9 6.17 5.67 17.16
C ALA A 9 5.27 6.02 18.35
N ARG A 10 5.36 7.27 18.83
CA ARG A 10 4.58 7.75 19.97
C ARG A 10 3.09 7.86 19.66
N HIS A 11 2.73 8.31 18.46
CA HIS A 11 1.32 8.40 18.03
C HIS A 11 0.66 7.05 17.77
N LEU A 12 1.46 5.99 17.60
CA LEU A 12 0.98 4.63 17.34
C LEU A 12 1.08 3.73 18.58
N ALA A 13 1.38 4.27 19.76
CA ALA A 13 1.40 3.51 21.00
C ALA A 13 0.00 2.93 21.28
N GLY A 14 -0.08 1.65 21.62
CA GLY A 14 -1.33 0.90 21.81
C GLY A 14 -2.04 0.50 20.53
N PHE A 15 -1.60 0.93 19.34
CA PHE A 15 -2.29 0.61 18.10
C PHE A 15 -2.01 -0.83 17.66
N SER A 16 -3.08 -1.57 17.38
CA SER A 16 -3.06 -2.85 16.66
C SER A 16 -4.05 -2.81 15.51
N GLY A 17 -3.63 -3.26 14.34
CA GLY A 17 -4.46 -3.24 13.15
C GLY A 17 -3.69 -2.96 11.87
N ILE A 18 -4.41 -2.49 10.85
CA ILE A 18 -3.84 -2.17 9.54
C ILE A 18 -3.46 -0.69 9.52
N LEU A 19 -2.17 -0.41 9.32
CA LEU A 19 -1.65 0.95 9.15
C LEU A 19 -1.38 1.22 7.67
N GLN A 20 -2.09 2.19 7.09
CA GLN A 20 -1.83 2.62 5.73
C GLN A 20 -0.59 3.53 5.68
N VAL A 21 0.38 3.22 4.82
CA VAL A 21 1.68 3.91 4.75
C VAL A 21 2.05 4.30 3.32
N ASP A 22 2.89 5.31 3.18
CA ASP A 22 3.41 5.81 1.89
C ASP A 22 4.63 5.02 1.36
N GLY A 23 5.12 4.04 2.13
CA GLY A 23 6.33 3.29 1.82
C GLY A 23 7.60 3.88 2.42
N TYR A 24 7.51 4.84 3.33
CA TYR A 24 8.65 5.33 4.09
C TYR A 24 9.20 4.24 5.03
N SER A 25 10.52 4.01 4.99
CA SER A 25 11.17 2.88 5.68
C SER A 25 11.04 2.94 7.20
N ALA A 26 10.76 4.11 7.79
CA ALA A 26 10.55 4.25 9.22
C ALA A 26 9.37 3.39 9.73
N TYR A 27 8.34 3.15 8.92
CA TYR A 27 7.22 2.27 9.31
C TYR A 27 7.64 0.80 9.38
N THR A 28 8.41 0.32 8.41
CA THR A 28 9.00 -1.03 8.43
C THR A 28 9.94 -1.19 9.62
N ASN A 29 10.75 -0.17 9.93
CA ASN A 29 11.64 -0.18 11.09
C ASN A 29 10.87 -0.16 12.42
N LEU A 30 9.75 0.57 12.49
CA LEU A 30 8.87 0.60 13.65
C LEU A 30 8.32 -0.80 13.97
N VAL A 31 7.77 -1.49 12.97
CA VAL A 31 7.22 -2.85 13.14
C VAL A 31 8.33 -3.80 13.62
N LYS A 32 9.49 -3.80 12.95
CA LYS A 32 10.64 -4.63 13.34
C LYS A 32 11.13 -4.33 14.77
N ALA A 33 11.11 -3.07 15.18
CA ALA A 33 11.53 -2.69 16.53
C ALA A 33 10.54 -3.19 17.60
N ARG A 34 9.24 -3.17 17.31
CA ARG A 34 8.19 -3.70 18.19
C ARG A 34 8.25 -5.21 18.32
N ASP A 35 8.47 -5.92 17.21
CA ASP A 35 8.64 -7.37 17.19
C ASP A 35 9.85 -7.77 18.07
N LYS A 36 10.98 -7.07 17.92
CA LYS A 36 12.19 -7.31 18.74
C LYS A 36 11.98 -7.00 20.23
N ALA A 37 11.11 -6.04 20.55
CA ALA A 37 10.77 -5.68 21.92
C ALA A 37 9.74 -6.64 22.56
N GLY A 38 9.24 -7.64 21.82
CA GLY A 38 8.21 -8.55 22.31
C GLY A 38 6.87 -7.88 22.54
N SER A 39 6.55 -6.81 21.78
CA SER A 39 5.25 -6.14 21.89
C SER A 39 4.12 -7.08 21.49
N ASN A 40 3.02 -7.06 22.24
CA ASN A 40 1.77 -7.74 21.86
C ASN A 40 0.98 -6.96 20.80
N GLU A 41 1.40 -5.74 20.46
CA GLU A 41 0.77 -4.92 19.43
C GLU A 41 1.09 -5.46 18.03
N THR A 42 0.06 -5.73 17.25
CA THR A 42 0.24 -6.27 15.89
C THR A 42 -0.12 -5.24 14.85
N ILE A 43 0.89 -4.75 14.12
CA ILE A 43 0.70 -3.79 13.03
C ILE A 43 0.95 -4.46 11.69
N ARG A 44 -0.07 -4.45 10.83
CA ARG A 44 0.06 -4.85 9.42
C ARG A 44 0.16 -3.60 8.56
N LEU A 45 1.26 -3.45 7.83
CA LEU A 45 1.43 -2.32 6.92
C LEU A 45 0.64 -2.55 5.62
N ALA A 46 -0.09 -1.54 5.18
CA ALA A 46 -0.76 -1.51 3.88
C ALA A 46 -0.26 -0.34 3.06
N GLY A 47 0.27 -0.60 1.86
CA GLY A 47 0.74 0.46 0.96
C GLY A 47 -0.39 1.39 0.49
N CYS A 48 -0.09 2.68 0.37
CA CYS A 48 -1.04 3.67 -0.10
C CYS A 48 -1.18 3.67 -1.64
N TRP A 49 -2.41 3.47 -2.13
CA TRP A 49 -2.74 3.47 -3.56
C TRP A 49 -2.32 4.74 -4.30
N ALA A 50 -2.46 5.91 -3.65
CA ALA A 50 -2.07 7.19 -4.25
C ALA A 50 -0.55 7.27 -4.50
N HIS A 51 0.25 6.76 -3.56
CA HIS A 51 1.71 6.71 -3.71
C HIS A 51 2.14 5.69 -4.75
N LEU A 52 1.45 4.53 -4.82
CA LEU A 52 1.69 3.54 -5.86
C LEU A 52 1.41 4.12 -7.26
N ARG A 53 0.27 4.80 -7.42
CA ARG A 53 -0.12 5.46 -8.68
C ARG A 53 0.90 6.49 -9.15
N ARG A 54 1.40 7.33 -8.24
CA ARG A 54 2.43 8.33 -8.56
C ARG A 54 3.69 7.66 -9.12
N LYS A 55 4.16 6.56 -8.52
CA LYS A 55 5.34 5.84 -9.02
C LYS A 55 5.13 5.25 -10.43
N PHE A 56 3.96 4.70 -10.73
CA PHE A 56 3.64 4.25 -12.09
C PHE A 56 3.56 5.40 -13.09
N TYR A 57 3.03 6.55 -12.67
CA TYR A 57 3.00 7.76 -13.49
C TYR A 57 4.42 8.28 -13.78
N ASP A 58 5.31 8.30 -12.77
CA ASP A 58 6.70 8.71 -12.91
C ASP A 58 7.45 7.82 -13.93
N LEU A 59 7.22 6.51 -13.90
CA LEU A 59 7.77 5.57 -14.88
C LEU A 59 7.27 5.88 -16.29
N HIS A 60 5.98 6.16 -16.44
CA HIS A 60 5.41 6.50 -17.73
C HIS A 60 6.04 7.77 -18.33
N ILE A 61 6.12 8.85 -17.57
CA ILE A 61 6.71 10.11 -18.07
C ILE A 61 8.21 9.97 -18.34
N SER A 62 8.87 8.96 -17.75
CA SER A 62 10.26 8.60 -18.04
C SER A 62 10.44 7.71 -19.29
N GLY A 63 9.37 7.38 -20.00
CA GLY A 63 9.40 6.55 -21.22
C GLY A 63 9.34 5.03 -20.95
N ILE A 64 9.15 4.62 -19.69
CA ILE A 64 8.96 3.22 -19.30
C ILE A 64 7.46 2.99 -19.11
N SER A 65 6.77 2.57 -20.18
CA SER A 65 5.29 2.52 -20.23
C SER A 65 4.67 1.19 -19.78
N GLN A 66 5.46 0.20 -19.35
CA GLN A 66 4.91 -1.12 -19.03
C GLN A 66 3.96 -1.07 -17.82
N GLY A 67 2.70 -1.42 -18.05
CA GLY A 67 1.70 -1.63 -16.99
C GLY A 67 0.84 -0.43 -16.57
N ARG A 68 1.02 0.77 -17.16
CA ARG A 68 0.26 1.98 -16.80
C ARG A 68 -1.24 1.85 -17.08
N ASP A 69 -1.60 1.55 -18.33
CA ASP A 69 -3.02 1.60 -18.77
C ASP A 69 -3.88 0.62 -17.98
N GLY A 70 -3.33 -0.57 -17.70
CA GLY A 70 -3.98 -1.54 -16.82
C GLY A 70 -4.19 -1.00 -15.40
N PHE A 71 -3.20 -0.32 -14.82
CA PHE A 71 -3.31 0.19 -13.44
C PHE A 71 -4.31 1.33 -13.30
N ASP A 72 -4.24 2.35 -14.18
CA ASP A 72 -5.14 3.51 -14.12
C ASP A 72 -6.61 3.08 -14.31
N HIS A 73 -6.90 2.23 -15.32
CA HIS A 73 -8.27 1.71 -15.52
C HIS A 73 -8.83 0.93 -14.32
N ARG A 74 -7.98 0.18 -13.61
CA ARG A 74 -8.41 -0.57 -12.43
C ARG A 74 -8.60 0.31 -11.21
N HIS A 75 -7.73 1.31 -11.05
CA HIS A 75 -7.90 2.33 -10.02
C HIS A 75 -9.24 3.05 -10.19
N ASP A 76 -9.60 3.45 -11.41
CA ASP A 76 -10.86 4.14 -11.68
C ASP A 76 -12.08 3.28 -11.31
N ARG A 77 -12.07 1.98 -11.65
CA ARG A 77 -13.12 1.04 -11.22
C ARG A 77 -13.25 0.92 -9.70
N ILE A 78 -12.14 1.00 -8.96
CA ILE A 78 -12.16 1.00 -7.49
C ILE A 78 -12.78 2.30 -6.95
N VAL A 79 -12.45 3.45 -7.54
CA VAL A 79 -12.99 4.76 -7.15
C VAL A 79 -14.48 4.84 -7.43
N GLU A 80 -14.93 4.44 -8.62
CA GLU A 80 -16.35 4.38 -8.97
C GLU A 80 -17.16 3.52 -7.98
N GLY A 81 -16.61 2.36 -7.59
CA GLY A 81 -17.24 1.51 -6.58
C GLY A 81 -17.33 2.19 -5.22
N ARG A 82 -16.31 2.97 -4.82
CA ARG A 82 -16.31 3.71 -3.56
C ARG A 82 -17.31 4.85 -3.55
N ASP A 83 -17.46 5.58 -4.67
CA ASP A 83 -18.40 6.70 -4.75
C ASP A 83 -19.85 6.24 -4.60
N LYS A 84 -20.19 5.06 -5.15
CA LYS A 84 -21.51 4.43 -5.01
C LYS A 84 -21.94 4.09 -3.58
N VAL A 85 -20.99 4.09 -2.62
CA VAL A 85 -21.26 3.80 -1.19
C VAL A 85 -20.82 4.93 -0.27
N ARG A 86 -20.56 6.11 -0.82
CA ARG A 86 -20.30 7.30 -0.03
C ARG A 86 -21.51 7.60 0.85
N GLY A 87 -21.27 7.89 2.14
CA GLY A 87 -22.33 8.12 3.13
C GLY A 87 -22.97 6.86 3.74
N LYS A 88 -22.71 5.65 3.23
CA LYS A 88 -23.17 4.41 3.87
C LYS A 88 -22.35 4.08 5.13
N ASP A 89 -22.86 3.21 6.00
CA ASP A 89 -22.19 2.75 7.21
C ASP A 89 -20.92 1.92 6.92
N ALA A 90 -20.11 1.68 7.96
CA ALA A 90 -18.84 0.98 7.81
C ALA A 90 -18.98 -0.46 7.29
N GLY A 91 -20.01 -1.19 7.72
CA GLY A 91 -20.28 -2.56 7.32
C GLY A 91 -20.67 -2.65 5.85
N SER A 92 -21.60 -1.81 5.41
CA SER A 92 -22.00 -1.72 3.99
C SER A 92 -20.84 -1.37 3.08
N ARG A 93 -19.99 -0.43 3.49
CA ARG A 93 -18.78 -0.07 2.73
C ARG A 93 -17.76 -1.21 2.71
N ALA A 94 -17.65 -2.02 3.77
CA ALA A 94 -16.76 -3.17 3.82
C ALA A 94 -17.25 -4.30 2.90
N ALA A 95 -18.54 -4.65 3.00
CA ALA A 95 -19.16 -5.69 2.18
C ALA A 95 -18.99 -5.41 0.68
N LEU A 96 -19.27 -4.18 0.23
CA LEU A 96 -19.08 -3.83 -1.18
C LEU A 96 -17.61 -3.95 -1.62
N ARG A 97 -16.65 -3.56 -0.76
CA ARG A 97 -15.22 -3.72 -1.09
C ARG A 97 -14.84 -5.19 -1.21
N GLN A 98 -15.38 -6.05 -0.37
CA GLN A 98 -15.16 -7.50 -0.44
C GLN A 98 -15.74 -8.09 -1.74
N GLU A 99 -16.96 -7.70 -2.10
CA GLU A 99 -17.62 -8.20 -3.30
C GLU A 99 -16.95 -7.70 -4.60
N LYS A 100 -16.62 -6.40 -4.67
CA LYS A 100 -16.28 -5.74 -5.94
C LYS A 100 -14.80 -5.38 -6.06
N SER A 101 -14.19 -4.89 -4.98
CA SER A 101 -12.81 -4.39 -5.05
C SER A 101 -11.78 -5.52 -4.96
N VAL A 102 -12.07 -6.63 -4.26
CA VAL A 102 -11.13 -7.76 -4.11
C VAL A 102 -10.73 -8.32 -5.47
N VAL A 103 -11.70 -8.59 -6.35
CA VAL A 103 -11.42 -9.16 -7.69
C VAL A 103 -10.62 -8.18 -8.55
N ILE A 104 -10.92 -6.88 -8.46
CA ILE A 104 -10.19 -5.84 -9.20
C ILE A 104 -8.75 -5.71 -8.72
N VAL A 105 -8.50 -5.92 -7.43
CA VAL A 105 -7.19 -5.83 -6.79
C VAL A 105 -6.37 -7.12 -6.95
N ALA A 106 -6.99 -8.31 -6.95
CA ALA A 106 -6.27 -9.58 -7.02
C ALA A 106 -5.53 -9.78 -8.36
N SER A 107 -6.23 -9.65 -9.48
CA SER A 107 -5.65 -9.89 -10.82
C SER A 107 -4.38 -9.08 -11.14
N PRO A 108 -4.27 -7.79 -10.74
CA PRO A 108 -3.05 -7.00 -10.93
C PRO A 108 -1.88 -7.44 -10.06
N PHE A 109 -2.14 -7.91 -8.84
CA PHE A 109 -1.08 -8.38 -7.95
C PHE A 109 -0.41 -9.62 -8.56
N ASP A 110 -1.17 -10.56 -9.12
CA ASP A 110 -0.62 -11.74 -9.79
C ASP A 110 0.30 -11.34 -10.96
N LEU A 111 -0.12 -10.37 -11.77
CA LEU A 111 0.69 -9.83 -12.87
C LEU A 111 1.94 -9.11 -12.36
N TRP A 112 1.82 -8.28 -11.32
CA TRP A 112 2.95 -7.54 -10.78
C TRP A 112 3.95 -8.42 -10.05
N GLU A 113 3.53 -9.47 -9.35
CA GLU A 113 4.45 -10.45 -8.77
C GLU A 113 5.23 -11.18 -9.86
N ALA A 114 4.56 -11.56 -10.96
CA ALA A 114 5.23 -12.16 -12.11
C ALA A 114 6.24 -11.20 -12.79
N GLU A 115 5.94 -9.90 -12.86
CA GLU A 115 6.85 -8.90 -13.40
C GLU A 115 7.99 -8.54 -12.43
N LEU A 116 7.74 -8.49 -11.12
CA LEU A 116 8.77 -8.25 -10.09
C LEU A 116 9.90 -9.28 -10.16
N GLY A 117 9.59 -10.54 -10.46
CA GLY A 117 10.59 -11.59 -10.65
C GLY A 117 11.54 -11.35 -11.84
N LYS A 118 11.14 -10.51 -12.80
CA LYS A 118 11.92 -10.18 -14.01
C LYS A 118 12.74 -8.90 -13.85
N VAL A 119 12.44 -8.10 -12.83
CA VAL A 119 13.07 -6.81 -12.59
C VAL A 119 14.26 -7.00 -11.65
N SER A 120 15.47 -6.70 -12.13
CA SER A 120 16.68 -6.68 -11.28
C SER A 120 16.45 -5.76 -10.08
N GLY A 121 16.74 -6.25 -8.87
CA GLY A 121 16.62 -5.49 -7.61
C GLY A 121 17.50 -4.23 -7.52
N LYS A 122 18.35 -3.98 -8.54
CA LYS A 122 19.17 -2.78 -8.73
C LYS A 122 18.59 -1.79 -9.74
N SER A 123 17.48 -2.10 -10.40
CA SER A 123 16.85 -1.24 -11.40
C SER A 123 15.96 -0.16 -10.77
N LYS A 124 15.75 0.95 -11.48
CA LYS A 124 14.88 2.07 -11.06
C LYS A 124 13.42 1.66 -10.80
N THR A 125 12.99 0.51 -11.31
CA THR A 125 11.64 -0.07 -11.17
C THR A 125 11.49 -1.00 -9.97
N ALA A 126 12.56 -1.35 -9.26
CA ALA A 126 12.49 -2.21 -8.08
C ALA A 126 11.91 -1.43 -6.88
N LEU A 127 10.65 -1.70 -6.55
CA LEU A 127 10.03 -1.26 -5.30
C LEU A 127 10.68 -2.03 -4.14
N ARG A 128 11.76 -1.50 -3.55
CA ARG A 128 12.21 -1.97 -2.23
C ARG A 128 11.18 -1.54 -1.18
N GLY A 129 10.52 -2.52 -0.56
CA GLY A 129 9.81 -2.38 0.70
C GLY A 129 10.75 -2.33 1.91
#